data_AF-A6FIF8-F1
#
_entry.id   AF-A6FIF8-F1
#
_cell.length_a   1.000
_cell.length_b   1.000
_cell.length_c   1.000
_cell.angle_alpha   90.00
_cell.angle_beta   90.00
_cell.angle_gamma   90.00
#
_symmetry.space_group_name_H-M   'P 1'
#
loop_
_entity.id
_entity.type
_entity.pdbx_description
1 polymer ?
#
loop_
_entity_poly.entity_id
_entity_poly.type
_entity_poly.pdbx_seq_one_letter_code
_entity_poly.pdbx_strand_id
1 'polypeptide(L)'
;MIKPNPTMNDVINELMFIAIAKPEKVSVSVRYIGHADALEVIAIDKAYFSGAQNPNTWSAHKLIDKTIYLDGLAAFNQVTSAYHELSNLIKNEVVA
;
A
#
# COMPACT_ATOMS: atom_id res chain seq x y z
N MET A 1 -13.87 11.01 0.06
CA MET A 1 -15.15 10.49 0.61
C MET A 1 -15.12 8.98 0.42
N ILE A 2 -15.28 8.19 1.49
CA ILE A 2 -15.41 6.73 1.31
C ILE A 2 -16.82 6.46 0.79
N LYS A 3 -16.92 5.90 -0.42
CA LYS A 3 -18.19 5.52 -1.04
C LYS A 3 -18.86 4.45 -0.17
N PRO A 4 -20.15 4.60 0.20
CA PRO A 4 -20.88 3.52 0.86
C PRO A 4 -20.99 2.33 -0.11
N ASN A 5 -20.42 1.19 0.27
CA ASN A 5 -20.23 -0.01 -0.56
C ASN A 5 -19.27 0.19 -1.75
N PRO A 6 -17.95 0.37 -1.48
CA PRO A 6 -16.98 0.48 -2.56
C PRO A 6 -16.90 -0.85 -3.33
N THR A 7 -16.72 -0.78 -4.64
CA THR A 7 -16.36 -1.94 -5.46
C THR A 7 -14.86 -2.22 -5.35
N MET A 8 -14.41 -3.40 -5.74
CA MET A 8 -12.99 -3.72 -5.77
C MET A 8 -12.19 -2.72 -6.63
N ASN A 9 -12.73 -2.31 -7.78
CA ASN A 9 -12.13 -1.27 -8.63
C ASN A 9 -12.04 0.08 -7.91
N ASP A 10 -13.05 0.46 -7.14
CA ASP A 10 -13.00 1.69 -6.34
C ASP A 10 -11.83 1.63 -5.34
N VAL A 11 -11.65 0.52 -4.63
CA VAL A 11 -10.56 0.39 -3.65
C VAL A 11 -9.18 0.35 -4.32
N ILE A 12 -9.05 -0.31 -5.47
CA ILE A 12 -7.78 -0.35 -6.24
C ILE A 12 -7.39 1.06 -6.70
N ASN A 13 -8.34 1.81 -7.27
CA ASN A 13 -8.10 3.18 -7.70
C ASN A 13 -7.66 4.07 -6.52
N GLU A 14 -8.30 3.92 -5.36
CA GLU A 14 -7.93 4.65 -4.16
C GLU A 14 -6.55 4.27 -3.63
N LEU A 15 -6.17 2.99 -3.66
CA LEU A 15 -4.81 2.56 -3.34
C LEU A 15 -3.75 3.21 -4.24
N MET A 16 -4.05 3.37 -5.54
CA MET A 16 -3.18 4.11 -6.46
C MET A 16 -3.08 5.60 -6.11
N PHE A 17 -4.17 6.25 -5.69
CA PHE A 17 -4.14 7.63 -5.23
C PHE A 17 -3.36 7.81 -3.92
N ILE A 18 -3.56 6.90 -2.96
CA ILE A 18 -2.82 6.86 -1.70
C ILE A 18 -1.31 6.82 -1.96
N ALA A 19 -0.89 6.14 -3.03
CA ALA A 19 0.53 6.09 -3.39
C ALA A 19 1.18 7.46 -3.63
N ILE A 20 0.36 8.48 -3.92
CA ILE A 20 0.77 9.83 -4.28
C ILE A 20 0.58 10.83 -3.12
N ALA A 21 -0.09 10.44 -2.03
CA ALA A 21 -0.59 11.40 -1.03
C ALA A 21 0.47 12.05 -0.13
N LYS A 22 1.55 11.34 0.22
CA LYS A 22 2.64 11.82 1.12
C LYS A 22 4.03 11.36 0.66
N PRO A 23 4.45 11.72 -0.56
CA PRO A 23 5.67 11.19 -1.18
C PRO A 23 6.96 11.61 -0.44
N GLU A 24 6.88 12.62 0.42
CA GLU A 24 7.97 13.13 1.24
C GLU A 24 8.25 12.28 2.49
N LYS A 25 7.25 11.56 3.01
CA LYS A 25 7.37 10.73 4.23
C LYS A 25 7.38 9.23 3.92
N VAL A 26 6.55 8.79 2.99
CA VAL A 26 6.37 7.37 2.68
C VAL A 26 6.39 7.18 1.17
N SER A 27 7.16 6.20 0.71
CA SER A 27 7.09 5.72 -0.66
C SER A 27 6.17 4.53 -0.72
N VAL A 28 5.06 4.66 -1.43
CA VAL A 28 4.09 3.59 -1.62
C VAL A 28 4.13 3.15 -3.08
N SER A 29 4.11 1.84 -3.31
CA SER A 29 4.02 1.22 -4.62
C SER A 29 2.87 0.24 -4.63
N VAL A 30 2.00 0.36 -5.63
CA VAL A 30 0.92 -0.59 -5.90
C VAL A 30 1.14 -1.12 -7.31
N ARG A 31 1.36 -2.44 -7.42
CA ARG A 31 1.71 -3.10 -8.67
C ARG A 31 0.73 -4.24 -8.95
N TYR A 32 0.17 -4.28 -10.15
CA TYR A 32 -0.57 -5.43 -10.63
C TYR A 32 0.37 -6.48 -11.26
N ILE A 33 0.19 -7.74 -10.88
CA ILE A 33 0.95 -8.90 -11.32
C ILE A 33 0.03 -9.77 -12.20
N GLY A 34 0.04 -9.50 -13.52
CA GLY A 34 -0.94 -10.10 -14.44
C GLY A 34 -0.90 -11.62 -14.58
N HIS A 35 0.25 -12.28 -14.37
CA HIS A 35 0.34 -13.75 -14.47
C HIS A 35 -0.23 -14.49 -13.25
N ALA A 36 -0.31 -13.81 -12.10
CA ALA A 36 -0.83 -14.37 -10.85
C ALA A 36 -2.18 -13.74 -10.47
N ASP A 37 -2.71 -12.87 -11.32
CA ASP A 37 -3.85 -11.99 -11.05
C ASP A 37 -3.82 -11.44 -9.62
N ALA A 38 -2.72 -10.76 -9.26
CA ALA A 38 -2.47 -10.30 -7.90
C ALA A 38 -2.08 -8.82 -7.84
N LEU A 39 -2.34 -8.19 -6.69
CA LEU A 39 -1.85 -6.85 -6.36
C LEU A 39 -0.76 -6.94 -5.32
N GLU A 40 0.39 -6.37 -5.61
CA GLU A 40 1.44 -6.13 -4.63
C GLU A 40 1.33 -4.69 -4.12
N VAL A 41 1.28 -4.54 -2.80
CA VAL A 41 1.21 -3.25 -2.12
C VAL A 41 2.40 -3.18 -1.17
N ILE A 42 3.33 -2.26 -1.47
CA ILE A 42 4.53 -2.01 -0.68
C ILE A 42 4.48 -0.57 -0.18
N ALA A 43 4.73 -0.37 1.11
CA ALA A 43 5.00 0.93 1.69
C ALA A 43 6.34 0.88 2.42
N ILE A 44 7.21 1.85 2.15
CA ILE A 44 8.51 1.98 2.78
C ILE A 44 8.72 3.42 3.23
N ASP A 45 9.33 3.59 4.41
CA ASP A 45 9.73 4.89 4.92
C ASP A 45 10.70 5.58 3.95
N LYS A 46 10.51 6.89 3.71
CA LYS A 46 11.30 7.62 2.68
C LYS A 46 12.78 7.75 3.07
N ALA A 47 13.13 7.71 4.35
CA ALA A 47 14.52 7.75 4.81
C ALA A 47 15.32 6.50 4.38
N TYR A 48 14.65 5.42 3.98
CA TYR A 48 15.34 4.30 3.31
C TYR A 48 16.18 4.78 2.12
N PHE A 49 15.68 5.75 1.35
CA PHE A 49 16.33 6.20 0.12
C PHE A 49 17.49 7.18 0.35
N SER A 50 17.67 7.71 1.56
CA SER A 50 18.79 8.59 1.91
C SER A 50 19.99 7.85 2.51
N GLY A 51 19.86 6.55 2.82
CA GLY A 51 20.88 5.73 3.45
C GLY A 51 21.46 4.60 2.57
N ALA A 52 22.17 3.68 3.20
CA ALA A 52 22.68 2.48 2.54
C ALA A 52 21.51 1.54 2.17
N GLN A 53 21.42 1.14 0.90
CA GLN A 53 20.32 0.33 0.38
C GLN A 53 20.75 -1.14 0.27
N ASN A 54 20.31 -1.96 1.21
CA ASN A 54 20.57 -3.40 1.25
C ASN A 54 19.37 -4.14 1.91
N PRO A 55 19.33 -5.48 1.88
CA PRO A 55 18.17 -6.22 2.40
C PRO A 55 17.86 -5.97 3.89
N ASN A 56 18.88 -5.70 4.71
CA ASN A 56 18.68 -5.43 6.14
C ASN A 56 18.06 -4.05 6.35
N THR A 57 18.55 -3.03 5.64
CA THR A 57 17.99 -1.68 5.73
C THR A 57 16.60 -1.61 5.08
N TRP A 58 16.37 -2.34 3.99
CA TRP A 58 15.02 -2.49 3.43
C TRP A 58 14.05 -3.04 4.48
N SER A 59 14.40 -4.15 5.12
CA SER A 59 13.53 -4.78 6.13
C SER A 59 13.25 -3.88 7.33
N ALA A 60 14.20 -3.03 7.73
CA ALA A 60 14.03 -2.10 8.84
C ALA A 60 13.10 -0.91 8.51
N HIS A 61 13.05 -0.48 7.25
CA HIS A 61 12.24 0.65 6.81
C HIS A 61 10.90 0.22 6.17
N LYS A 62 10.73 -1.08 5.91
CA LYS A 62 9.52 -1.65 5.31
C LYS A 62 8.35 -1.53 6.28
N LEU A 63 7.30 -0.84 5.85
CA LEU A 63 6.11 -0.59 6.65
C LEU A 63 4.99 -1.56 6.28
N ILE A 64 4.79 -1.76 4.97
CA ILE A 64 3.79 -2.68 4.42
C ILE A 64 4.43 -3.45 3.26
N ASP A 65 4.15 -4.73 3.19
CA ASP A 65 4.57 -5.62 2.11
C ASP A 65 3.55 -6.75 2.01
N LYS A 66 2.61 -6.61 1.07
CA LYS A 66 1.48 -7.52 0.91
C LYS A 66 1.28 -7.87 -0.55
N THR A 67 1.02 -9.16 -0.79
CA THR A 67 0.51 -9.66 -2.06
C THR A 67 -0.93 -10.12 -1.84
N ILE A 68 -1.85 -9.60 -2.65
CA ILE A 68 -3.28 -9.86 -2.59
C ILE A 68 -3.67 -10.54 -3.89
N TYR A 69 -4.02 -11.82 -3.83
CA TYR A 69 -4.51 -12.56 -4.99
C TYR A 69 -5.97 -12.18 -5.27
N LEU A 70 -6.26 -11.78 -6.51
CA LEU A 70 -7.57 -11.26 -6.92
C LEU A 70 -8.55 -12.37 -7.32
N ASP A 71 -8.09 -13.61 -7.43
CA ASP A 71 -8.87 -14.80 -7.74
C ASP A 71 -9.67 -15.36 -6.54
N GLY A 72 -9.37 -14.89 -5.32
CA GLY A 72 -9.96 -15.40 -4.09
C GLY A 72 -11.26 -14.69 -3.67
N LEU A 73 -12.19 -15.43 -3.06
CA LEU A 73 -13.40 -14.88 -2.44
C LEU A 73 -13.11 -13.82 -1.35
N ALA A 74 -11.89 -13.82 -0.81
CA ALA A 74 -11.44 -12.86 0.21
C ALA A 74 -10.72 -11.62 -0.38
N ALA A 75 -10.51 -11.55 -1.71
CA ALA A 75 -9.72 -10.50 -2.35
C ALA A 75 -10.20 -9.11 -1.96
N PHE A 76 -11.51 -8.84 -2.06
CA PHE A 76 -12.09 -7.56 -1.69
C PHE A 76 -11.76 -7.15 -0.24
N ASN A 77 -11.95 -8.07 0.72
CA ASN A 77 -11.64 -7.81 2.13
C ASN A 77 -10.15 -7.53 2.36
N GLN A 78 -9.27 -8.23 1.64
CA GLN A 78 -7.83 -8.03 1.73
C GLN A 78 -7.40 -6.68 1.13
N VAL A 79 -7.96 -6.29 -0.01
CA VAL A 79 -7.71 -4.97 -0.63
C VAL A 79 -8.22 -3.85 0.27
N THR A 80 -9.43 -3.99 0.84
CA THR A 80 -9.98 -3.01 1.80
C THR A 80 -9.14 -2.92 3.08
N SER A 81 -8.66 -4.06 3.60
CA SER A 81 -7.74 -4.07 4.76
C SER A 81 -6.43 -3.33 4.46
N ALA A 82 -5.82 -3.57 3.29
CA ALA A 82 -4.62 -2.86 2.87
C ALA A 82 -4.87 -1.35 2.71
N TYR A 83 -6.01 -0.96 2.14
CA TYR A 83 -6.42 0.44 2.05
C TYR A 83 -6.50 1.11 3.42
N HIS A 84 -7.15 0.47 4.40
CA HIS A 84 -7.27 1.03 5.75
C HIS A 84 -5.92 1.14 6.46
N GLU A 85 -5.07 0.13 6.34
CA GLU A 85 -3.75 0.12 6.93
C GLU A 85 -2.86 1.22 6.35
N LEU A 86 -2.77 1.34 5.02
CA LEU A 86 -2.05 2.45 4.38
C LEU A 86 -2.63 3.81 4.77
N SER A 87 -3.95 3.94 4.77
CA SER A 87 -4.62 5.19 5.13
C SER A 87 -4.30 5.61 6.56
N ASN A 88 -4.29 4.66 7.50
CA ASN A 88 -3.96 4.92 8.89
C ASN A 88 -2.48 5.26 9.04
N LEU A 89 -1.60 4.56 8.34
CA LEU A 89 -0.17 4.84 8.34
C LEU A 89 0.10 6.27 7.87
N ILE A 90 -0.45 6.67 6.72
CA ILE A 90 -0.28 8.02 6.19
C ILE A 90 -0.91 9.06 7.13
N LYS A 91 -2.07 8.80 7.73
CA LYS A 91 -2.74 9.74 8.66
C LYS A 91 -2.01 9.88 9.99
N ASN A 92 -1.48 8.81 10.56
CA ASN A 92 -0.77 8.86 11.84
C ASN A 92 0.57 9.59 11.69
N GLU A 93 1.23 9.44 10.53
CA GLU A 93 2.38 10.26 10.13
C GLU A 93 2.01 11.75 9.86
N VAL A 94 0.74 12.15 9.83
CA VAL A 94 0.32 13.57 9.78
C VAL A 94 0.30 14.22 11.17
N VAL A 95 0.31 13.42 12.25
CA VAL A 95 0.19 13.91 13.63
C VAL A 95 1.55 14.03 14.33
N ALA A 96 2.64 13.51 13.73
CA ALA A 96 4.01 13.63 14.22
C ALA A 96 4.83 14.69 13.44
#